data_AF-A0A7S3F3H6-F1
#
_entry.id   AF-A0A7S3F3H6-F1
#
_cell.length_a   1.000
_cell.length_b   1.000
_cell.length_c   1.000
_cell.angle_alpha   90.00
_cell.angle_beta   90.00
_cell.angle_gamma   90.00
#
_symmetry.space_group_name_H-M   'P 1'
#
loop_
_entity.id
_entity.type
_entity.pdbx_description
1 polymer ?
#
loop_
_entity_poly.entity_id
_entity_poly.type
_entity_poly.pdbx_seq_one_letter_code
_entity_poly.pdbx_strand_id
1 'polypeptide(L)'
;DDAIVYDNRRSRKYTYKDRCLKLLPGVAHLSNRPFGDRGLWGMPWRQNREFVGRVSYGVRWKMWSPEVHHLFPVGFRQAVTTMLMASRRPESLMYLLHDYIVLFVMNKCWWDWW
;
A
#
# COMPACT_ATOMS: atom_id res chain seq x y z
N ASP A 1 26.95 -10.82 9.57
CA ASP A 1 26.97 -9.80 8.50
C ASP A 1 25.65 -9.05 8.46
N ASP A 2 25.50 -8.05 9.33
CA ASP A 2 24.34 -7.16 9.37
C ASP A 2 24.68 -5.84 8.68
N ALA A 3 24.64 -5.82 7.35
CA ALA A 3 24.85 -4.60 6.58
C ALA A 3 23.51 -4.06 6.05
N ILE A 4 23.07 -2.94 6.61
CA ILE A 4 21.91 -2.18 6.13
C ILE A 4 22.31 -1.46 4.83
N VAL A 5 21.63 -1.79 3.74
CA VAL A 5 21.86 -1.22 2.40
C VAL A 5 20.97 0.01 2.21
N TYR A 6 21.57 1.18 1.95
CA TYR A 6 20.87 2.44 1.67
C TYR A 6 20.83 2.74 0.16
N ASP A 7 19.65 3.13 -0.37
CA ASP A 7 19.41 3.41 -1.80
C ASP A 7 19.38 4.93 -2.08
N ASN A 8 20.19 5.40 -3.05
CA ASN A 8 20.15 6.75 -3.61
C ASN A 8 19.91 6.66 -5.14
N ARG A 9 18.69 6.98 -5.59
CA ARG A 9 18.22 6.65 -6.95
C ARG A 9 18.55 7.68 -8.02
N ARG A 10 19.03 7.20 -9.18
CA ARG A 10 19.06 7.98 -10.45
C ARG A 10 18.42 7.29 -11.68
N SER A 11 17.69 6.18 -11.53
CA SER A 11 16.98 5.55 -12.65
C SER A 11 15.46 5.71 -12.51
N ARG A 12 14.82 6.34 -13.53
CA ARG A 12 13.36 6.53 -13.62
C ARG A 12 12.64 5.42 -14.42
N LYS A 13 13.37 4.44 -14.95
CA LYS A 13 12.82 3.38 -15.83
C LYS A 13 12.45 2.16 -15.00
N TYR A 14 11.22 1.66 -15.13
CA TYR A 14 10.69 0.51 -14.39
C TYR A 14 11.27 -0.81 -14.91
N THR A 15 11.60 -1.75 -14.01
CA THR A 15 11.93 -3.14 -14.36
C THR A 15 10.66 -3.92 -14.72
N TYR A 16 9.58 -3.69 -13.97
CA TYR A 16 8.26 -4.27 -14.20
C TYR A 16 7.17 -3.29 -13.77
N LYS A 17 6.05 -3.27 -14.49
CA LYS A 17 4.90 -2.43 -14.18
C LYS A 17 3.60 -3.11 -14.61
N ASP A 18 2.68 -3.28 -13.69
CA ASP A 18 1.28 -3.61 -13.96
C ASP A 18 0.33 -2.49 -13.43
N ARG A 19 -0.97 -2.76 -13.36
CA ARG A 19 -2.00 -1.80 -12.88
C ARG A 19 -1.87 -1.45 -11.38
N CYS A 20 -1.27 -2.33 -10.59
CA CYS A 20 -1.24 -2.31 -9.12
C CYS A 20 0.20 -2.31 -8.54
N LEU A 21 1.19 -2.77 -9.28
CA LEU A 21 2.58 -2.99 -8.85
C LEU A 21 3.57 -2.29 -9.80
N LYS A 22 4.54 -1.59 -9.22
CA LYS A 22 5.67 -1.00 -9.94
C LYS A 22 6.97 -1.46 -9.29
N LEU A 23 7.81 -2.17 -10.02
CA LEU A 23 9.16 -2.55 -9.61
C LEU A 23 10.16 -1.61 -10.26
N LEU A 24 10.99 -1.00 -9.41
CA LEU A 24 12.01 -0.04 -9.80
C LEU A 24 13.40 -0.67 -9.61
N PRO A 25 14.35 -0.40 -10.52
CA PRO A 25 15.68 -1.00 -10.45
C PRO A 25 16.41 -0.54 -9.20
N GLY A 26 17.09 -1.48 -8.54
CA GLY A 26 18.00 -1.22 -7.43
C GLY A 26 19.41 -0.84 -7.90
N VAL A 27 20.13 -0.11 -7.05
CA VAL A 27 21.57 0.15 -7.21
C VAL A 27 22.25 -0.27 -5.91
N ALA A 28 23.29 -1.08 -6.02
CA ALA A 28 24.08 -1.53 -4.86
C ALA A 28 25.45 -0.85 -4.84
N HIS A 29 25.90 -0.48 -3.64
CA HIS A 29 27.26 -0.02 -3.37
C HIS A 29 28.12 -1.22 -2.98
N LEU A 30 29.18 -1.48 -3.74
CA LEU A 30 30.02 -2.69 -3.59
C LEU A 30 31.32 -2.43 -2.80
N SER A 31 31.41 -1.34 -2.06
CA SER A 31 32.61 -1.02 -1.29
C SER A 31 32.36 -1.18 0.22
N ASN A 32 33.41 -1.55 0.93
CA ASN A 32 33.41 -1.68 2.39
C ASN A 32 33.37 -0.31 3.10
N ARG A 33 33.52 0.79 2.35
CA ARG A 33 33.39 2.16 2.87
C ARG A 33 32.04 2.74 2.44
N PRO A 34 31.09 2.99 3.35
CA PRO A 34 29.81 3.57 2.97
C PRO A 34 30.01 4.89 2.23
N PHE A 35 29.31 5.08 1.12
CA PHE A 35 29.36 6.26 0.25
C PHE A 35 30.75 6.61 -0.33
N GLY A 36 31.71 5.68 -0.30
CA GLY A 36 33.02 5.91 -0.92
C GLY A 36 32.91 6.01 -2.45
N ASP A 37 33.78 6.82 -3.05
CA ASP A 37 33.83 7.02 -4.51
C ASP A 37 34.70 5.99 -5.24
N ARG A 38 35.38 5.11 -4.49
CA ARG A 38 36.26 4.04 -5.02
C ARG A 38 35.79 2.68 -4.54
N GLY A 39 35.55 1.78 -5.50
CA GLY A 39 35.38 0.35 -5.28
C GLY A 39 36.58 -0.44 -5.81
N LEU A 40 36.66 -1.72 -5.43
CA LEU A 40 37.71 -2.66 -5.86
C LEU A 40 37.92 -2.71 -7.38
N TRP A 41 36.86 -2.40 -8.16
CA TRP A 41 36.86 -2.49 -9.63
C TRP A 41 36.46 -1.16 -10.30
N GLY A 42 36.76 -0.01 -9.69
CA GLY A 42 36.38 1.31 -10.19
C GLY A 42 35.13 1.88 -9.49
N MET A 43 34.19 2.46 -10.24
CA MET A 43 33.01 3.10 -9.64
C MET A 43 32.22 2.09 -8.78
N PRO A 44 32.02 2.37 -7.48
CA PRO A 44 31.47 1.40 -6.53
C PRO A 44 29.95 1.23 -6.64
N TRP A 45 29.27 2.21 -7.24
CA TRP A 45 27.85 2.14 -7.57
C TRP A 45 27.64 1.36 -8.85
N ARG A 46 26.96 0.21 -8.77
CA ARG A 46 26.63 -0.61 -9.95
C ARG A 46 25.14 -0.62 -10.22
N GLN A 47 24.79 -0.24 -11.45
CA GLN A 47 23.45 -0.37 -11.98
C GLN A 47 23.11 -1.85 -12.23
N ASN A 48 21.83 -2.21 -12.22
CA ASN A 48 21.33 -3.56 -12.50
C ASN A 48 21.82 -4.64 -11.51
N ARG A 49 22.20 -4.26 -10.29
CA ARG A 49 22.47 -5.20 -9.19
C ARG A 49 21.25 -5.22 -8.31
N GLU A 50 20.34 -6.13 -8.62
CA GLU A 50 19.06 -6.29 -7.94
C GLU A 50 19.26 -6.91 -6.55
N PHE A 51 19.54 -6.07 -5.56
CA PHE A 51 19.17 -6.32 -4.18
C PHE A 51 18.59 -5.01 -3.64
N VAL A 52 17.39 -5.10 -3.07
CA VAL A 52 16.54 -3.99 -2.60
C VAL A 52 15.76 -3.26 -3.72
N GLY A 53 14.70 -3.93 -4.20
CA GLY A 53 13.62 -3.26 -4.92
C GLY A 53 12.68 -2.55 -3.94
N ARG A 54 12.30 -1.30 -4.20
CA ARG A 54 11.22 -0.61 -3.48
C ARG A 54 9.88 -1.06 -4.07
N VAL A 55 9.09 -1.79 -3.29
CA VAL A 55 7.68 -2.03 -3.61
C VAL A 55 6.88 -0.80 -3.20
N SER A 56 6.22 -0.16 -4.16
CA SER A 56 5.29 0.94 -3.91
C SER A 56 3.90 0.51 -4.32
N TYR A 57 3.03 0.27 -3.35
CA TYR A 57 1.61 -0.03 -3.57
C TYR A 57 0.77 1.16 -3.11
N GLY A 58 -0.16 1.60 -3.94
CA GLY A 58 -1.26 2.44 -3.49
C GLY A 58 -2.31 1.53 -2.88
N VAL A 59 -2.52 1.58 -1.57
CA VAL A 59 -3.62 0.84 -0.92
C VAL A 59 -4.93 1.46 -1.40
N ARG A 60 -5.46 0.97 -2.51
CA ARG A 60 -6.78 1.37 -3.02
C ARG A 60 -7.91 0.71 -2.26
N TRP A 61 -7.65 -0.43 -1.64
CA TRP A 61 -8.63 -1.22 -0.91
C TRP A 61 -8.21 -1.35 0.54
N LYS A 62 -8.66 -0.42 1.38
CA LYS A 62 -8.62 -0.59 2.82
C LYS A 62 -9.95 -1.22 3.22
N MET A 63 -9.91 -2.50 3.60
CA MET A 63 -11.11 -3.17 4.10
C MET A 63 -11.48 -2.57 5.45
N TRP A 64 -12.76 -2.26 5.62
CA TRP A 64 -13.30 -1.77 6.86
C TRP A 64 -13.29 -2.89 7.92
N SER A 65 -12.85 -2.55 9.13
CA SER A 65 -13.06 -3.33 10.35
C SER A 65 -13.29 -2.36 11.53
N PRO A 66 -13.86 -2.83 12.65
CA PRO A 66 -14.08 -2.00 13.83
C PRO A 66 -12.80 -1.31 14.33
N GLU A 67 -11.67 -2.02 14.29
CA GLU A 67 -10.37 -1.54 14.78
C GLU A 67 -9.83 -0.39 13.93
N VAL A 68 -10.06 -0.43 12.62
CA VAL A 68 -9.59 0.60 11.68
C VAL A 68 -10.65 1.65 11.32
N HIS A 69 -11.85 1.59 11.90
CA HIS A 69 -12.97 2.47 11.56
C HIS A 69 -12.58 3.96 11.68
N HIS A 70 -11.85 4.33 12.73
CA HIS A 70 -11.40 5.71 12.97
C HIS A 70 -10.43 6.25 11.91
N LEU A 71 -9.82 5.38 11.11
CA LEU A 71 -8.86 5.77 10.07
C LEU A 71 -9.53 6.12 8.73
N PHE A 72 -10.85 6.02 8.62
CA PHE A 72 -11.61 6.39 7.43
C PHE A 72 -12.17 7.82 7.53
N PRO A 73 -12.45 8.50 6.39
CA PRO A 73 -13.11 9.80 6.39
C PRO A 73 -14.42 9.82 7.17
N VAL A 74 -14.79 10.97 7.73
CA VAL A 74 -16.02 11.14 8.54
C VAL A 74 -17.26 10.66 7.79
N GLY A 75 -17.41 11.02 6.50
CA GLY A 75 -18.56 10.62 5.69
C GLY A 75 -18.67 9.10 5.53
N PHE A 76 -17.57 8.42 5.18
CA PHE A 76 -17.57 6.95 5.09
C PHE A 76 -17.87 6.29 6.45
N ARG A 77 -17.34 6.82 7.55
CA ARG A 77 -17.65 6.33 8.90
C ARG A 77 -19.14 6.40 9.20
N GLN A 78 -19.75 7.56 8.96
CA GLN A 78 -21.19 7.76 9.16
C GLN A 78 -22.02 6.83 8.27
N ALA A 79 -21.62 6.62 7.02
CA ALA A 79 -22.28 5.70 6.11
C ALA A 79 -22.27 4.26 6.63
N VAL A 80 -21.10 3.74 7.01
CA VAL A 80 -20.97 2.39 7.58
C VAL A 80 -21.83 2.25 8.84
N THR A 81 -21.75 3.21 9.76
CA THR A 81 -22.55 3.19 11.00
C THR A 81 -24.04 3.24 10.70
N THR A 82 -24.47 4.07 9.75
CA THR A 82 -25.88 4.17 9.35
C THR A 82 -26.39 2.88 8.73
N MET A 83 -25.60 2.26 7.84
CA MET A 83 -25.96 0.98 7.22
C MET A 83 -26.05 -0.16 8.24
N LEU A 84 -25.12 -0.22 9.19
CA LEU A 84 -25.18 -1.20 10.28
C LEU A 84 -26.35 -0.94 11.24
N MET A 85 -26.66 0.32 11.57
CA MET A 85 -27.83 0.63 12.39
C MET A 85 -29.13 0.30 11.65
N ALA A 86 -29.19 0.56 10.35
CA ALA A 86 -30.34 0.25 9.50
C ALA A 86 -30.55 -1.26 9.35
N SER A 87 -29.50 -2.10 9.38
CA SER A 87 -29.64 -3.56 9.37
C SER A 87 -30.21 -4.13 10.67
N ARG A 88 -30.24 -3.33 11.75
CA ARG A 88 -30.81 -3.73 13.06
C ARG A 88 -32.24 -3.27 13.29
N ARG A 89 -32.83 -2.56 12.33
CA ARG A 89 -34.19 -1.99 12.47
C ARG A 89 -35.19 -2.74 11.60
N PRO A 90 -36.21 -3.39 12.16
CA PRO A 90 -37.16 -4.18 11.37
C PRO A 90 -37.97 -3.33 10.38
N GLU A 91 -38.06 -2.01 10.56
CA GLU A 91 -38.72 -1.08 9.64
C GLU A 91 -37.89 -0.76 8.39
N SER A 92 -36.59 -1.11 8.39
CA SER A 92 -35.66 -0.81 7.31
C SER A 92 -35.53 -1.99 6.35
N LEU A 93 -35.49 -1.72 5.04
CA LEU A 93 -35.21 -2.76 4.04
C LEU A 93 -33.84 -3.43 4.24
N MET A 94 -32.89 -2.73 4.89
CA MET A 94 -31.58 -3.29 5.21
C MET A 94 -31.66 -4.41 6.26
N TYR A 95 -32.76 -4.53 7.02
CA TYR A 95 -32.98 -5.61 7.98
C TYR A 95 -33.05 -7.00 7.34
N LEU A 96 -33.49 -7.06 6.07
CA LEU A 96 -33.53 -8.29 5.29
C LEU A 96 -32.13 -8.76 4.88
N LEU A 97 -31.12 -7.90 4.98
CA LEU A 97 -29.75 -8.19 4.60
C LEU A 97 -28.94 -8.60 5.82
N HIS A 98 -28.26 -9.74 5.71
CA HIS A 98 -27.28 -10.14 6.71
C HIS A 98 -26.10 -9.17 6.72
N ASP A 99 -25.51 -8.93 7.90
CA ASP A 99 -24.35 -8.04 8.08
C ASP A 99 -23.21 -8.28 7.09
N TYR A 100 -22.94 -9.54 6.70
CA TYR A 100 -21.87 -9.85 5.76
C TYR A 100 -22.12 -9.19 4.39
N ILE A 101 -23.38 -9.09 3.95
CA ILE A 101 -23.76 -8.46 2.68
C ILE A 101 -23.57 -6.94 2.81
N VAL A 102 -24.03 -6.36 3.92
CA VAL A 102 -23.88 -4.93 4.18
C VAL A 102 -22.40 -4.54 4.19
N LEU A 103 -21.56 -5.29 4.90
CA LEU A 103 -20.12 -5.07 4.94
C LEU A 103 -19.44 -5.34 3.60
N PHE A 104 -19.91 -6.32 2.82
CA PHE A 104 -19.41 -6.55 1.47
C PHE A 104 -19.67 -5.34 0.57
N VAL A 105 -20.89 -4.79 0.59
CA VAL A 105 -21.24 -3.58 -0.18
C VAL A 105 -20.38 -2.41 0.27
N MET A 106 -20.28 -2.15 1.58
CA MET A 106 -19.47 -1.04 2.09
C MET A 106 -17.98 -1.18 1.74
N ASN A 107 -17.44 -2.40 1.73
CA ASN A 107 -16.06 -2.67 1.32
C ASN A 107 -15.83 -2.58 -0.19
N LYS A 108 -16.90 -2.57 -1.00
CA LYS A 108 -16.85 -2.35 -2.45
C LYS A 108 -17.02 -0.89 -2.85
N CYS A 109 -17.67 -0.08 -2.02
CA CYS A 109 -17.72 1.37 -2.18
C CYS A 109 -16.33 1.98 -1.96
N TRP A 110 -15.98 3.02 -2.73
CA TRP A 110 -14.81 3.81 -2.36
C TRP A 110 -15.13 4.66 -1.13
N TRP A 111 -14.15 4.71 -0.23
CA TRP A 111 -14.20 5.53 0.97
C TRP A 111 -14.02 7.02 0.71
N ASP A 112 -13.58 7.41 -0.50
CA ASP A 112 -13.38 8.82 -0.92
C ASP A 112 -14.61 9.45 -1.58
N TRP A 113 -15.70 8.68 -1.79
CA TRP A 113 -16.94 9.19 -2.39
C TRP A 113 -17.76 10.10 -1.47
N TRP A 114 -17.36 10.24 -0.20
CA TRP A 114 -18.15 10.85 0.87
C TRP A 114 -17.53 12.14 1.41
#